data_AF-A0A812I8W0-F1
#
_entry.id   AF-A0A812I8W0-F1
#
_cell.length_a   1.000
_cell.length_b   1.000
_cell.length_c   1.000
_cell.angle_alpha   90.00
_cell.angle_beta   90.00
_cell.angle_gamma   90.00
#
_symmetry.space_group_name_H-M   'P 1'
#
loop_
_entity.id
_entity.type
_entity.pdbx_description
1 polymer ?
#
loop_
_entity_poly.entity_id
_entity_poly.type
_entity_poly.pdbx_seq_one_letter_code
_entity_poly.pdbx_strand_id
1 'polypeptide(L)'
;ALGSAAPLCPPPAAAPAALDEDEEARALLEEQLSRSSSFLGEEGHKKLCNSFVAIVGLGAVGSAAAMLLARAGVARLRLVDGSCISNSARHALARATDQGRPKVDVCEELMCEVLPHVDIELRREHLTAEQAPGLLGPSEDGRLPDMLLDCIGGTSGKELLMRPVDLALVGVDAVPQKGYS
;
A
#
# COMPACT_ATOMS: atom_id res chain seq x y z
N ALA A 1 -48.70 -2.53 -1.39
CA ALA A 1 -47.69 -3.57 -1.66
C ALA A 1 -46.41 -2.86 -2.10
N LEU A 2 -45.46 -2.70 -1.18
CA LEU A 2 -44.13 -2.18 -1.51
C LEU A 2 -43.32 -3.37 -2.04
N GLY A 3 -42.94 -3.32 -3.32
CA GLY A 3 -42.12 -4.34 -3.96
C GLY A 3 -40.77 -4.46 -3.23
N SER A 4 -40.39 -5.69 -2.93
CA SER A 4 -39.05 -6.01 -2.43
C SER A 4 -38.04 -5.64 -3.51
N ALA A 5 -37.30 -4.56 -3.30
CA ALA A 5 -36.12 -4.26 -4.07
C ALA A 5 -35.07 -5.33 -3.74
N ALA A 6 -34.58 -6.03 -4.77
CA ALA A 6 -33.42 -6.90 -4.62
C ALA A 6 -32.24 -6.07 -4.08
N PRO A 7 -31.40 -6.61 -3.19
CA PRO A 7 -30.24 -5.88 -2.68
C PRO A 7 -29.33 -5.46 -3.84
N LEU A 8 -28.96 -4.18 -3.86
CA LEU A 8 -28.20 -3.55 -4.94
C LEU A 8 -26.76 -4.07 -5.08
N CYS A 9 -26.33 -4.98 -4.20
CA CYS A 9 -24.96 -5.48 -4.11
C CYS A 9 -24.98 -7.01 -3.95
N PRO A 10 -24.33 -7.77 -4.84
CA PRO A 10 -24.12 -9.20 -4.62
C PRO A 10 -23.26 -9.43 -3.36
N PRO A 11 -23.37 -10.59 -2.69
CA PRO A 11 -22.51 -10.94 -1.57
C PRO A 11 -21.04 -10.95 -2.01
N PRO A 12 -20.09 -10.61 -1.12
CA PRO A 12 -18.69 -10.57 -1.48
C PRO A 12 -18.25 -11.95 -1.97
N ALA A 13 -17.66 -11.98 -3.17
CA ALA A 13 -16.98 -13.17 -3.67
C ALA A 13 -15.88 -13.56 -2.68
N ALA A 14 -15.73 -14.86 -2.42
CA ALA A 14 -14.64 -15.37 -1.62
C ALA A 14 -13.30 -14.95 -2.27
N ALA A 15 -12.28 -14.66 -1.44
CA ALA A 15 -10.98 -14.21 -1.92
C ALA A 15 -10.40 -15.21 -2.94
N PRO A 16 -10.18 -14.80 -4.20
CA PRO A 16 -9.61 -15.68 -5.20
C PRO A 16 -8.11 -15.82 -4.97
N ALA A 17 -7.64 -17.06 -4.95
CA ALA A 17 -6.24 -17.39 -5.08
C ALA A 17 -5.82 -17.23 -6.56
N ALA A 18 -4.64 -16.65 -6.79
CA ALA A 18 -3.95 -16.52 -8.09
C ALA A 18 -4.84 -16.04 -9.26
N LEU A 19 -4.78 -14.74 -9.55
CA LEU A 19 -5.53 -14.04 -10.61
C LEU A 19 -5.38 -14.64 -12.01
N ASP A 20 -4.36 -15.47 -12.23
CA ASP A 20 -4.02 -16.01 -13.54
C ASP A 20 -5.01 -17.11 -14.01
N GLU A 21 -5.75 -17.74 -13.09
CA GLU A 21 -6.68 -18.83 -13.43
C GLU A 21 -8.17 -18.46 -13.24
N ASP A 22 -8.47 -17.33 -12.59
CA ASP A 22 -9.84 -16.87 -12.32
C ASP A 22 -10.26 -15.73 -13.26
N GLU A 23 -11.01 -16.10 -14.32
CA GLU A 23 -11.49 -15.17 -15.33
C GLU A 23 -12.51 -14.15 -14.79
N GLU A 24 -13.30 -14.52 -13.77
CA GLU A 24 -14.24 -13.60 -13.11
C GLU A 24 -13.50 -12.57 -12.27
N ALA A 25 -12.48 -12.99 -11.51
CA ALA A 25 -11.63 -12.09 -10.74
C ALA A 25 -10.89 -11.09 -11.63
N ARG A 26 -10.40 -11.53 -12.80
CA ARG A 26 -9.75 -10.66 -13.79
C ARG A 26 -10.71 -9.63 -14.37
N ALA A 27 -11.92 -10.05 -14.76
CA ALA A 27 -12.94 -9.13 -15.28
C ALA A 27 -13.34 -8.07 -14.24
N LEU A 28 -13.50 -8.48 -12.98
CA LEU A 28 -13.79 -7.55 -11.87
C LEU A 28 -12.63 -6.57 -11.65
N LEU A 29 -11.38 -7.03 -11.70
CA LEU A 29 -10.21 -6.18 -11.57
C LEU A 29 -10.12 -5.16 -12.71
N GLU A 30 -10.37 -5.58 -13.95
CA GLU A 30 -10.44 -4.70 -15.12
C GLU A 30 -11.54 -3.63 -14.94
N GLU A 31 -12.71 -4.01 -14.42
CA GLU A 31 -13.78 -3.05 -14.09
C GLU A 31 -13.34 -2.04 -13.01
N GLN A 32 -12.75 -2.53 -11.91
CA GLN A 32 -12.26 -1.70 -10.81
C GLN A 32 -11.23 -0.66 -11.28
N LEU A 33 -10.35 -1.06 -12.21
CA LEU A 33 -9.26 -0.22 -12.71
C LEU A 33 -9.61 0.56 -13.97
N SER A 34 -10.83 0.41 -14.50
CA SER A 34 -11.31 1.08 -15.73
C SER A 34 -11.08 2.60 -15.73
N ARG A 35 -11.25 3.26 -14.57
CA ARG A 35 -10.99 4.70 -14.42
C ARG A 35 -9.51 5.05 -14.54
N SER A 36 -8.63 4.29 -13.89
CA SER A 36 -7.18 4.46 -14.01
C SER A 36 -6.73 4.25 -15.46
N SER A 37 -7.27 3.21 -16.12
CA SER A 37 -6.98 2.90 -17.52
C SER A 37 -7.42 4.02 -18.47
N SER A 38 -8.63 4.56 -18.28
CA SER A 38 -9.12 5.67 -19.11
C SER A 38 -8.31 6.95 -18.96
N PHE A 39 -7.75 7.21 -17.77
CA PHE A 39 -6.98 8.43 -17.50
C PHE A 39 -5.53 8.33 -17.98
N LEU A 40 -4.87 7.18 -17.76
CA LEU A 40 -3.46 6.97 -18.09
C LEU A 40 -3.23 6.46 -19.51
N GLY A 41 -4.28 5.98 -20.18
CA GLY A 41 -4.17 5.19 -21.40
C GLY A 41 -3.64 3.78 -21.12
N GLU A 42 -3.75 2.90 -22.12
CA GLU A 42 -3.42 1.48 -21.99
C GLU A 42 -1.97 1.24 -21.58
N GLU A 43 -1.01 1.95 -22.20
CA GLU A 43 0.41 1.83 -21.85
C GLU A 43 0.71 2.31 -20.43
N GLY A 44 0.14 3.44 -20.01
CA GLY A 44 0.34 4.00 -18.67
C GLY A 44 -0.26 3.09 -17.60
N HIS A 45 -1.44 2.55 -17.87
CA HIS A 45 -2.10 1.58 -17.02
C HIS A 45 -1.30 0.29 -16.89
N LYS A 46 -0.82 -0.26 -18.01
CA LYS A 46 0.01 -1.47 -18.01
C LYS A 46 1.31 -1.26 -17.23
N LYS A 47 1.95 -0.09 -17.35
CA LYS A 47 3.12 0.26 -16.54
C LYS A 47 2.77 0.30 -15.05
N LEU A 48 1.65 0.94 -14.68
CA LEU A 48 1.19 1.01 -13.30
C LEU A 48 0.92 -0.37 -12.71
N CYS A 49 0.19 -1.24 -13.44
CA CYS A 49 -0.09 -2.62 -13.05
C CYS A 49 1.16 -3.46 -12.90
N ASN A 50 2.23 -3.16 -13.65
CA ASN A 50 3.49 -3.84 -13.48
C ASN A 50 4.40 -3.19 -12.43
N SER A 51 4.06 -2.05 -11.85
CA SER A 51 4.95 -1.29 -10.94
C SER A 51 5.09 -1.95 -9.58
N PHE A 52 6.27 -1.79 -8.99
CA PHE A 52 6.60 -2.19 -7.63
C PHE A 52 7.00 -0.97 -6.81
N VAL A 53 6.26 -0.68 -5.73
CA VAL A 53 6.50 0.51 -4.90
C VAL A 53 6.85 0.11 -3.47
N ALA A 54 7.97 0.64 -2.96
CA ALA A 54 8.31 0.53 -1.54
C ALA A 54 7.81 1.76 -0.77
N ILE A 55 7.18 1.54 0.38
CA ILE A 55 6.61 2.58 1.24
C ILE A 55 7.29 2.47 2.60
N VAL A 56 7.95 3.54 3.02
CA VAL A 56 8.66 3.61 4.30
C VAL A 56 7.88 4.46 5.29
N GLY A 57 7.46 3.85 6.38
CA GLY A 57 6.65 4.47 7.42
C GLY A 57 5.16 4.34 7.13
N LEU A 58 4.47 3.53 7.93
CA LEU A 58 3.02 3.30 7.85
C LEU A 58 2.29 4.16 8.89
N GLY A 59 2.55 5.47 8.88
CA GLY A 59 1.73 6.43 9.63
C GLY A 59 0.41 6.73 8.92
N ALA A 60 -0.22 7.87 9.25
CA ALA A 60 -1.41 8.35 8.55
C ALA A 60 -1.20 8.43 7.03
N VAL A 61 -0.05 8.94 6.59
CA VAL A 61 0.28 9.13 5.17
C VAL A 61 0.58 7.80 4.48
N GLY A 62 1.55 7.04 4.99
CA GLY A 62 2.00 5.82 4.30
C GLY A 62 0.93 4.74 4.21
N SER A 63 0.12 4.57 5.26
CA SER A 63 -1.00 3.61 5.22
C SER A 63 -2.10 4.04 4.25
N ALA A 64 -2.40 5.34 4.13
CA ALA A 64 -3.31 5.85 3.12
C ALA A 64 -2.73 5.68 1.70
N ALA A 65 -1.46 5.99 1.52
CA ALA A 65 -0.78 5.89 0.24
C ALA A 65 -0.71 4.45 -0.25
N ALA A 66 -0.43 3.48 0.63
CA ALA A 66 -0.44 2.05 0.30
C ALA A 66 -1.78 1.62 -0.29
N MET A 67 -2.89 1.92 0.40
CA MET A 67 -4.23 1.59 -0.06
C MET A 67 -4.59 2.33 -1.37
N LEU A 68 -4.23 3.60 -1.51
CA LEU A 68 -4.53 4.38 -2.72
C LEU A 68 -3.74 3.92 -3.94
N LEU A 69 -2.45 3.62 -3.79
CA LEU A 69 -1.61 3.09 -4.87
C LEU A 69 -2.12 1.72 -5.33
N ALA A 70 -2.43 0.84 -4.38
CA ALA A 70 -3.04 -0.45 -4.66
C ALA A 70 -4.36 -0.30 -5.44
N ARG A 71 -5.26 0.58 -4.98
CA ARG A 71 -6.53 0.89 -5.69
C ARG A 71 -6.35 1.56 -7.05
N ALA A 72 -5.25 2.29 -7.25
CA ALA A 72 -4.94 2.88 -8.53
C ALA A 72 -4.50 1.83 -9.55
N GLY A 73 -4.03 0.67 -9.09
CA GLY A 73 -3.61 -0.46 -9.91
C GLY A 73 -2.16 -0.88 -9.69
N VAL A 74 -1.44 -0.37 -8.68
CA VAL A 74 -0.11 -0.90 -8.36
C VAL A 74 -0.25 -2.32 -7.82
N ALA A 75 0.29 -3.30 -8.56
CA ALA A 75 0.11 -4.71 -8.22
C ALA A 75 1.07 -5.20 -7.12
N ARG A 76 2.17 -4.49 -6.86
CA ARG A 76 3.15 -4.91 -5.85
C ARG A 76 3.58 -3.77 -4.94
N LEU A 77 3.51 -4.01 -3.64
CA LEU A 77 3.90 -3.05 -2.60
C LEU A 77 4.86 -3.69 -1.61
N ARG A 78 5.91 -2.96 -1.23
CA ARG A 78 6.73 -3.28 -0.07
C ARG A 78 6.41 -2.32 1.06
N LEU A 79 6.05 -2.85 2.22
CA LEU A 79 5.70 -2.07 3.40
C LEU A 79 6.83 -2.16 4.43
N VAL A 80 7.44 -1.03 4.75
CA VAL A 80 8.57 -0.94 5.68
C VAL A 80 8.18 -0.10 6.90
N ASP A 81 7.92 -0.75 8.04
CA ASP A 81 7.71 -0.09 9.33
C ASP A 81 7.98 -1.08 10.47
N GLY A 82 8.82 -0.71 11.43
CA GLY A 82 9.16 -1.53 12.59
C GLY A 82 8.37 -1.19 13.86
N SER A 83 7.37 -0.31 13.77
CA SER A 83 6.58 0.15 14.91
C SER A 83 5.22 -0.55 15.00
N CYS A 84 4.58 -0.42 16.17
CA CYS A 84 3.21 -0.87 16.40
C CYS A 84 2.21 0.29 16.31
N ILE A 85 0.92 -0.04 16.15
CA ILE A 85 -0.18 0.92 16.24
C ILE A 85 -0.24 1.47 17.67
N SER A 86 0.21 2.72 17.84
CA SER A 86 0.14 3.44 19.12
C SER A 86 -1.10 4.31 19.25
N ASN A 87 -1.72 4.70 18.14
CA ASN A 87 -2.99 5.39 18.08
C ASN A 87 -3.66 5.09 16.74
N SER A 88 -4.70 4.25 16.76
CA SER A 88 -5.44 3.86 15.55
C SER A 88 -6.08 5.05 14.82
N ALA A 89 -6.48 6.11 15.53
CA ALA A 89 -7.06 7.31 14.91
C ALA A 89 -6.04 8.12 14.08
N ARG A 90 -4.73 7.81 14.19
CA ARG A 90 -3.66 8.41 13.38
C ARG A 90 -3.10 7.45 12.33
N HIS A 91 -3.78 6.34 12.09
CA HIS A 91 -3.44 5.38 11.06
C HIS A 91 -4.63 5.27 10.11
N ALA A 92 -4.42 5.38 8.80
CA ALA A 92 -5.53 5.51 7.86
C ALA A 92 -6.39 4.25 7.77
N LEU A 93 -5.80 3.09 8.04
CA LEU A 93 -6.47 1.79 7.90
C LEU A 93 -6.89 1.17 9.23
N ALA A 94 -6.21 1.48 10.34
CA ALA A 94 -6.30 0.64 11.53
C ALA A 94 -7.66 0.76 12.22
N ARG A 95 -8.14 -0.37 12.76
CA ARG A 95 -9.32 -0.43 13.61
C ARG A 95 -8.93 -0.09 15.05
N ALA A 96 -9.90 0.27 15.88
CA ALA A 96 -9.66 0.49 17.31
C ALA A 96 -9.10 -0.77 18.01
N THR A 97 -9.44 -1.95 17.51
CA THR A 97 -8.97 -3.25 18.00
C THR A 97 -7.53 -3.57 17.63
N ASP A 98 -6.91 -2.81 16.72
CA ASP A 98 -5.54 -3.10 16.25
C ASP A 98 -4.44 -2.47 17.10
N GLN A 99 -4.81 -1.81 18.19
CA GLN A 99 -3.89 -1.16 19.10
C GLN A 99 -2.81 -2.13 19.61
N GLY A 100 -1.54 -1.73 19.49
CA GLY A 100 -0.38 -2.52 19.92
C GLY A 100 0.11 -3.55 18.89
N ARG A 101 -0.63 -3.80 17.81
CA ARG A 101 -0.21 -4.70 16.73
C ARG A 101 0.83 -4.04 15.81
N PRO A 102 1.73 -4.80 15.15
CA PRO A 102 2.64 -4.26 14.15
C PRO A 102 1.87 -3.60 13.01
N LYS A 103 2.30 -2.40 12.60
CA LYS A 103 1.56 -1.62 11.58
C LYS A 103 1.53 -2.32 10.22
N VAL A 104 2.67 -2.89 9.83
CA VAL A 104 2.85 -3.68 8.60
C VAL A 104 1.85 -4.83 8.51
N ASP A 105 1.64 -5.56 9.59
CA ASP A 105 0.74 -6.71 9.63
C ASP A 105 -0.73 -6.28 9.54
N VAL A 106 -1.09 -5.23 10.28
CA VAL A 106 -2.44 -4.65 10.21
C VAL A 106 -2.71 -4.10 8.81
N CYS A 107 -1.72 -3.48 8.17
CA CYS A 107 -1.85 -2.94 6.83
C CYS A 107 -2.05 -4.06 5.79
N GLU A 108 -1.25 -5.13 5.83
CA GLU A 108 -1.41 -6.30 4.97
C GLU A 108 -2.78 -6.94 5.14
N GLU A 109 -3.17 -7.30 6.37
CA GLU A 109 -4.46 -7.96 6.65
C GLU A 109 -5.63 -7.18 6.03
N LEU A 110 -5.69 -5.88 6.33
CA LEU A 110 -6.77 -5.02 5.86
C LEU A 110 -6.73 -4.77 4.35
N MET A 111 -5.55 -4.76 3.75
CA MET A 111 -5.40 -4.59 2.31
C MET A 111 -5.77 -5.87 1.58
N CYS A 112 -5.37 -7.05 2.05
CA CYS A 112 -5.73 -8.33 1.44
C CYS A 112 -7.24 -8.62 1.52
N GLU A 113 -7.93 -8.15 2.56
CA GLU A 113 -9.40 -8.21 2.64
C GLU A 113 -10.09 -7.43 1.51
N VAL A 114 -9.45 -6.38 0.99
CA VAL A 114 -10.05 -5.44 0.03
C VAL A 114 -9.50 -5.65 -1.39
N LEU A 115 -8.22 -5.97 -1.50
CA LEU A 115 -7.42 -6.04 -2.72
C LEU A 115 -6.59 -7.33 -2.70
N PRO A 116 -7.23 -8.52 -2.74
CA PRO A 116 -6.54 -9.81 -2.64
C PRO A 116 -5.55 -10.07 -3.80
N HIS A 117 -5.60 -9.26 -4.85
CA HIS A 117 -4.76 -9.33 -6.04
C HIS A 117 -3.39 -8.65 -5.88
N VAL A 118 -3.18 -7.89 -4.80
CA VAL A 118 -1.96 -7.10 -4.60
C VAL A 118 -0.94 -7.96 -3.86
N ASP A 119 0.25 -8.07 -4.43
CA ASP A 119 1.41 -8.68 -3.77
C ASP A 119 2.00 -7.70 -2.75
N ILE A 120 1.99 -8.10 -1.48
CA ILE A 120 2.43 -7.26 -0.36
C ILE A 120 3.66 -7.92 0.28
N GLU A 121 4.79 -7.22 0.22
CA GLU A 121 6.04 -7.64 0.86
C GLU A 121 6.24 -6.88 2.18
N LEU A 122 6.31 -7.60 3.29
CA LEU A 122 6.46 -7.01 4.62
C LEU A 122 7.91 -6.93 5.07
N ARG A 123 8.35 -5.75 5.51
CA ARG A 123 9.63 -5.53 6.19
C ARG A 123 9.40 -4.90 7.56
N ARG A 124 9.43 -5.74 8.60
CA ARG A 124 9.09 -5.38 9.99
C ARG A 124 10.25 -4.71 10.75
N GLU A 125 10.90 -3.73 10.13
CA GLU A 125 12.10 -3.11 10.67
C GLU A 125 12.06 -1.58 10.50
N HIS A 126 12.71 -0.87 11.40
CA HIS A 126 12.91 0.57 11.22
C HIS A 126 14.00 0.80 10.17
N LEU A 127 13.84 1.85 9.36
CA LEU A 127 14.88 2.21 8.41
C LEU A 127 16.06 2.86 9.13
N THR A 128 17.21 2.19 9.13
CA THR A 128 18.52 2.76 9.51
C THR A 128 19.51 2.68 8.36
N ALA A 129 20.65 3.35 8.48
CA ALA A 129 21.69 3.34 7.44
C ALA A 129 22.20 1.92 7.18
N GLU A 130 22.31 1.13 8.25
CA GLU A 130 22.82 -0.23 8.25
C GLU A 130 21.82 -1.20 7.62
N GLN A 131 20.52 -0.98 7.85
CA GLN A 131 19.45 -1.86 7.37
C GLN A 131 18.96 -1.49 5.96
N ALA A 132 19.20 -0.26 5.49
CA ALA A 132 18.70 0.23 4.21
C ALA A 132 19.02 -0.69 3.00
N PRO A 133 20.24 -1.24 2.83
CA PRO A 133 20.51 -2.16 1.71
C PRO A 133 19.64 -3.43 1.75
N GLY A 134 19.33 -3.92 2.95
CA GLY A 134 18.45 -5.08 3.14
C GLY A 134 16.98 -4.73 2.88
N LEU A 135 16.50 -3.61 3.44
CA LEU A 135 15.09 -3.22 3.39
C LEU A 135 14.65 -2.67 2.03
N LEU A 136 15.54 -1.96 1.33
CA LEU A 136 15.26 -1.29 0.06
C LEU A 136 15.87 -2.02 -1.14
N GLY A 137 16.66 -3.07 -0.89
CA GLY A 137 17.29 -3.88 -1.92
C GLY A 137 16.32 -4.80 -2.67
N PRO A 138 16.85 -5.72 -3.50
CA PRO A 138 16.01 -6.63 -4.27
C PRO A 138 15.10 -7.48 -3.38
N SER A 139 13.89 -7.76 -3.87
CA SER A 139 13.01 -8.81 -3.36
C SER A 139 13.60 -10.21 -3.59
N GLU A 140 12.96 -11.25 -3.04
CA GLU A 140 13.41 -12.64 -3.20
C GLU A 140 13.49 -13.11 -4.67
N ASP A 141 12.62 -12.57 -5.53
CA ASP A 141 12.61 -12.77 -6.99
C ASP A 141 13.66 -11.91 -7.74
N GLY A 142 14.53 -11.21 -7.00
CA GLY A 142 15.60 -10.36 -7.54
C GLY A 142 15.13 -9.00 -8.05
N ARG A 143 13.83 -8.69 -7.95
CA ARG A 143 13.26 -7.43 -8.42
C ARG A 143 13.48 -6.30 -7.43
N LEU A 144 13.94 -5.14 -7.92
CA LEU A 144 14.00 -3.91 -7.12
C LEU A 144 12.68 -3.14 -7.20
N PRO A 145 12.30 -2.38 -6.14
CA PRO A 145 11.26 -1.38 -6.26
C PRO A 145 11.56 -0.42 -7.42
N ASP A 146 10.52 0.02 -8.12
CA ASP A 146 10.59 1.05 -9.17
C ASP A 146 10.43 2.46 -8.58
N MET A 147 9.83 2.56 -7.39
CA MET A 147 9.63 3.81 -6.66
C MET A 147 9.73 3.62 -5.16
N LEU A 148 10.20 4.66 -4.47
CA LEU A 148 10.22 4.76 -3.00
C LEU A 148 9.35 5.92 -2.54
N LEU A 149 8.44 5.62 -1.63
CA LEU A 149 7.63 6.60 -0.95
C LEU A 149 8.14 6.79 0.47
N ASP A 150 8.68 7.98 0.75
CA ASP A 150 9.04 8.37 2.12
C ASP A 150 7.81 8.94 2.82
N CYS A 151 7.35 8.23 3.85
CA CYS A 151 6.22 8.60 4.69
C CYS A 151 6.62 8.67 6.17
N ILE A 152 7.92 8.84 6.48
CA ILE A 152 8.40 8.99 7.86
C ILE A 152 8.05 10.40 8.36
N GLY A 153 7.13 10.48 9.33
CA GLY A 153 6.79 11.70 10.04
C GLY A 153 7.88 12.14 11.02
N GLY A 154 8.93 12.78 10.53
CA GLY A 154 10.08 13.30 11.30
C GLY A 154 11.22 13.77 10.40
N THR A 155 12.31 14.31 10.96
CA THR A 155 13.55 14.60 10.20
C THR A 155 14.51 13.41 10.18
N SER A 156 14.42 12.53 11.18
CA SER A 156 15.22 11.30 11.29
C SER A 156 14.86 10.31 10.20
N GLY A 157 15.86 9.84 9.43
CA GLY A 157 15.70 8.81 8.38
C GLY A 157 15.56 9.37 6.96
N LYS A 158 15.10 10.62 6.80
CA LYS A 158 15.01 11.29 5.49
C LYS A 158 16.36 11.44 4.80
N GLU A 159 17.41 11.68 5.58
CA GLU A 159 18.80 11.78 5.10
C GLU A 159 19.31 10.47 4.48
N LEU A 160 18.77 9.33 4.90
CA LEU A 160 19.13 8.01 4.36
C LEU A 160 18.51 7.77 2.98
N LEU A 161 17.33 8.37 2.74
CA LEU A 161 16.60 8.29 1.48
C LEU A 161 17.11 9.27 0.43
N MET A 162 17.79 10.34 0.86
CA MET A 162 18.44 11.33 -0.02
C MET A 162 19.81 10.88 -0.55
N ARG A 163 20.31 9.71 -0.16
CA ARG A 163 21.49 9.07 -0.77
C ARG A 163 21.07 8.39 -2.08
N PRO A 164 21.96 8.29 -3.10
CA PRO A 164 21.56 7.81 -4.42
C PRO A 164 21.17 6.34 -4.36
N VAL A 165 19.87 6.10 -4.20
CA VAL A 165 19.17 4.92 -4.68
C VAL A 165 18.72 5.30 -6.09
N ASP A 166 18.89 4.45 -7.10
CA ASP A 166 18.46 4.72 -8.50
C ASP A 166 16.93 4.72 -8.66
N LEU A 167 16.23 5.29 -7.68
CA LEU A 167 14.82 5.09 -7.37
C LEU A 167 14.12 6.44 -7.32
N ALA A 168 12.92 6.56 -7.90
CA ALA A 168 12.14 7.77 -7.78
C ALA A 168 11.69 7.94 -6.31
N LEU A 169 12.19 8.98 -5.64
CA LEU A 169 11.80 9.31 -4.26
C LEU A 169 10.70 10.37 -4.27
N VAL A 170 9.53 10.03 -3.71
CA VAL A 170 8.49 11.02 -3.43
C VAL A 170 8.38 11.19 -1.92
N GLY A 171 8.71 12.38 -1.43
CA GLY A 171 8.47 12.75 -0.03
C GLY A 171 7.02 13.20 0.14
N VAL A 172 6.24 12.46 0.92
CA VAL A 172 4.87 12.87 1.28
C VAL A 172 4.82 13.05 2.79
N ASP A 173 4.74 14.30 3.22
CA ASP A 173 4.73 14.64 4.64
C ASP A 173 3.37 15.25 5.01
N ALA A 174 2.73 14.70 6.05
CA ALA A 174 1.62 15.39 6.68
C ALA A 174 2.22 16.46 7.59
N VAL A 175 1.92 17.73 7.33
CA VAL A 175 2.38 18.83 8.17
C VAL A 175 2.04 18.50 9.63
N PRO A 176 3.04 18.41 10.53
CA PRO A 176 2.77 18.11 11.93
C PRO A 176 1.82 19.19 12.46
N GLN A 177 0.65 18.75 12.93
CA GLN A 177 -0.28 19.62 13.64
C GLN A 177 0.47 20.15 14.86
N LYS A 178 0.97 21.38 14.80
CA LYS A 178 1.47 22.08 16.00
C LYS A 178 0.30 22.07 16.98
N GLY A 179 0.50 21.41 18.12
CA GLY A 179 -0.53 21.35 19.16
C GLY A 179 -0.96 22.76 19.52
N TYR A 180 -2.25 23.05 19.38
CA TYR A 180 -2.86 24.13 20.15
C TYR A 180 -2.90 23.63 21.60
N SER A 181 -1.94 24.11 22.42
CA SER A 181 -2.08 24.12 23.88
C SER A 181 -2.82 25.36 24.31
#